data_AF-A0A9D7KI84-F1
#
_entry.id   AF-A0A9D7KI84-F1
#
_cell.length_a   1.000
_cell.length_b   1.000
_cell.length_c   1.000
_cell.angle_alpha   90.00
_cell.angle_beta   90.00
_cell.angle_gamma   90.00
#
_symmetry.space_group_name_H-M   'P 1'
#
loop_
_entity.id
_entity.type
_entity.pdbx_description
1 polymer ?
#
loop_
_entity_poly.entity_id
_entity_poly.type
_entity_poly.pdbx_seq_one_letter_code
_entity_poly.pdbx_strand_id
1 'polypeptide(L)'
;MLLKLIPPQQALSKAYLKSSIQQNQIDLFAEQLNNLFSRHNKSESEENHKNLIADLLKNAIYKDKYEINTRGRIDLVIHNGRSIKDSPGVLLEVKRQSNKSEMITLARPNSKALHELILYYLEERYKNNNRDIKHIIATNIDEWYIFDATQFEKLIFENKEISKKYKDWSAGLWGVQQTDWFYSEVAKPFVEK
;
A
#
# COMPACT_ATOMS: atom_id res chain seq x y z
N MET A 1 -4.75 8.07 16.23
CA MET A 1 -4.29 6.67 16.05
C MET A 1 -2.78 6.65 16.16
N LEU A 2 -2.20 5.76 16.98
CA LEU A 2 -0.75 5.61 17.11
C LEU A 2 -0.27 4.39 16.33
N LEU A 3 0.75 4.55 15.49
CA LEU A 3 1.39 3.41 14.84
C LEU A 3 2.37 2.75 15.80
N LYS A 4 2.23 1.44 15.96
CA LYS A 4 3.22 0.61 16.67
C LYS A 4 4.10 -0.07 15.62
N LEU A 5 5.39 0.27 15.61
CA LEU A 5 6.35 -0.45 14.78
C LEU A 5 6.52 -1.87 15.35
N ILE A 6 6.38 -2.86 14.47
CA ILE A 6 6.65 -4.26 14.79
C ILE A 6 7.88 -4.67 13.97
N PRO A 7 8.98 -5.11 14.62
CA PRO A 7 10.16 -5.59 13.90
C PRO A 7 9.81 -6.78 12.98
N PRO A 8 10.48 -6.95 11.83
CA PRO A 8 10.20 -8.05 10.91
C PRO A 8 10.19 -9.44 11.56
N GLN A 9 11.08 -9.67 12.54
CA GLN A 9 11.17 -10.93 13.30
C GLN A 9 9.90 -11.25 14.10
N GLN A 10 9.13 -10.22 14.50
CA GLN A 10 7.86 -10.37 15.21
C GLN A 10 6.66 -10.36 14.25
N ALA A 11 6.76 -9.63 13.13
CA ALA A 11 5.68 -9.49 12.16
C ALA A 11 5.52 -10.72 11.25
N LEU A 12 6.61 -11.41 10.92
CA LEU A 12 6.59 -12.56 10.02
C LEU A 12 6.16 -13.85 10.75
N SER A 13 5.34 -14.66 10.08
CA SER A 13 5.00 -15.99 10.56
C SER A 13 6.25 -16.84 10.80
N LYS A 14 6.32 -17.52 11.95
CA LYS A 14 7.40 -18.48 12.25
C LYS A 14 7.49 -19.61 11.21
N ALA A 15 6.45 -19.83 10.41
CA ALA A 15 6.48 -20.79 9.30
C ALA A 15 7.53 -20.43 8.24
N TYR A 16 7.83 -19.14 8.03
CA TYR A 16 8.85 -18.71 7.07
C TYR A 16 10.26 -19.15 7.46
N LEU A 17 10.53 -19.43 8.75
CA LEU A 17 11.80 -20.01 9.20
C LEU A 17 12.02 -21.44 8.65
N LYS A 18 10.95 -22.10 8.21
CA LYS A 18 11.00 -23.45 7.61
C LYS A 18 11.10 -23.39 6.08
N SER A 19 10.92 -22.20 5.48
CA SER A 19 11.07 -22.01 4.05
C SER A 19 12.55 -21.83 3.72
N SER A 20 13.11 -22.77 2.96
CA SER A 20 14.45 -22.60 2.38
C SER A 20 14.38 -21.56 1.26
N ILE A 21 15.30 -20.59 1.32
CA ILE A 21 15.56 -19.64 0.24
C ILE A 21 16.87 -20.07 -0.40
N GLN A 22 16.85 -20.28 -1.71
CA GLN A 22 18.04 -20.69 -2.44
C GLN A 22 18.97 -19.49 -2.66
N GLN A 23 20.29 -19.73 -2.68
CA GLN A 23 21.29 -18.67 -2.82
C GLN A 23 21.07 -17.85 -4.10
N ASN A 24 20.74 -18.49 -5.22
CA ASN A 24 20.43 -17.81 -6.48
C ASN A 24 19.24 -16.83 -6.38
N GLN A 25 18.27 -17.07 -5.49
CA GLN A 25 17.16 -16.14 -5.25
C GLN A 25 17.62 -14.91 -4.47
N ILE A 26 18.54 -15.11 -3.52
CA ILE A 26 19.16 -14.01 -2.76
C ILE A 26 20.02 -13.16 -3.70
N ASP A 27 20.84 -13.80 -4.52
CA ASP A 27 21.73 -13.13 -5.48
C ASP A 27 20.92 -12.31 -6.49
N LEU A 28 19.85 -12.91 -7.05
CA LEU A 28 18.94 -12.20 -7.96
C LEU A 28 18.27 -11.00 -7.28
N PHE A 29 17.80 -11.17 -6.04
CA PHE A 29 17.22 -10.06 -5.29
C PHE A 29 18.24 -8.93 -5.07
N ALA A 30 19.46 -9.27 -4.66
CA ALA A 30 20.54 -8.30 -4.47
C ALA A 30 20.91 -7.57 -5.77
N GLU A 31 20.97 -8.30 -6.89
CA GLU A 31 21.21 -7.73 -8.22
C GLU A 31 20.12 -6.72 -8.61
N GLN A 32 18.85 -7.10 -8.50
CA GLN A 32 17.74 -6.22 -8.85
C GLN A 32 17.61 -5.03 -7.90
N LEU A 33 17.97 -5.20 -6.62
CA LEU A 33 18.03 -4.12 -5.66
C LEU A 33 19.14 -3.12 -6.01
N ASN A 34 20.33 -3.59 -6.41
CA ASN A 34 21.40 -2.73 -6.90
C ASN A 34 20.98 -1.97 -8.19
N ASN A 35 20.24 -2.62 -9.09
CA ASN A 35 19.70 -1.97 -10.28
C ASN A 35 18.68 -0.87 -9.95
N LEU A 36 17.86 -1.06 -8.91
CA LEU A 36 16.98 -0.02 -8.42
C LEU A 36 17.80 1.16 -7.88
N PHE A 37 18.80 0.92 -7.03
CA PHE A 37 19.60 2.00 -6.43
C PHE A 37 20.48 2.76 -7.43
N SER A 38 20.97 2.10 -8.49
CA SER A 38 21.76 2.78 -9.53
C SER A 38 20.93 3.76 -10.37
N ARG A 39 19.63 3.51 -10.50
CA ARG A 39 18.66 4.36 -11.21
C ARG A 39 17.91 5.33 -10.28
N HIS A 40 18.07 5.15 -8.97
CA HIS A 40 17.35 5.90 -7.96
C HIS A 40 17.85 7.34 -7.90
N ASN A 41 16.93 8.29 -8.06
CA ASN A 41 17.20 9.70 -7.89
C ASN A 41 16.07 10.33 -7.06
N LYS A 42 16.44 10.97 -5.95
CA LYS A 42 15.50 11.55 -4.96
C LYS A 42 14.70 12.73 -5.50
N SER A 43 15.18 13.35 -6.58
CA SER A 43 14.52 14.49 -7.24
C SER A 43 13.52 14.05 -8.30
N GLU A 44 13.45 12.76 -8.61
CA GLU A 44 12.57 12.22 -9.64
C GLU A 44 11.09 12.27 -9.24
N SER A 45 10.25 12.05 -10.24
CA SER A 45 8.81 11.96 -10.06
C SER A 45 8.41 10.67 -9.34
N GLU A 46 7.24 10.71 -8.71
CA GLU A 46 6.60 9.53 -8.11
C GLU A 46 6.36 8.43 -9.15
N GLU A 47 6.05 8.81 -10.39
CA GLU A 47 5.87 7.87 -11.51
C GLU A 47 7.16 7.11 -11.84
N ASN A 48 8.31 7.79 -11.80
CA ASN A 48 9.60 7.13 -11.92
C ASN A 48 9.79 6.10 -10.79
N HIS A 49 9.47 6.49 -9.55
CA HIS A 49 9.58 5.60 -8.40
C HIS A 49 8.66 4.37 -8.48
N LYS A 50 7.43 4.54 -8.98
CA LYS A 50 6.50 3.42 -9.25
C LYS A 50 7.12 2.42 -10.22
N ASN A 51 7.71 2.91 -11.32
CA ASN A 51 8.38 2.04 -12.29
C ASN A 51 9.55 1.27 -11.68
N LEU A 52 10.41 1.92 -10.88
CA LEU A 52 11.53 1.27 -10.21
C LEU A 52 11.08 0.18 -9.22
N ILE A 53 10.04 0.46 -8.43
CA ILE A 53 9.47 -0.51 -7.49
C ILE A 53 8.84 -1.69 -8.25
N ALA A 54 8.07 -1.42 -9.30
CA ALA A 54 7.46 -2.46 -10.11
C ALA A 54 8.51 -3.36 -10.77
N ASP A 55 9.59 -2.78 -11.32
CA ASP A 55 10.72 -3.51 -11.90
C ASP A 55 11.38 -4.43 -10.86
N LEU A 56 11.69 -3.90 -9.67
CA LEU A 56 12.28 -4.69 -8.58
C LEU A 56 11.38 -5.88 -8.21
N LEU A 57 10.10 -5.63 -7.93
CA LEU A 57 9.17 -6.65 -7.47
C LEU A 57 8.92 -7.73 -8.54
N LYS A 58 8.79 -7.32 -9.81
CA LYS A 58 8.64 -8.24 -10.94
C LYS A 58 9.91 -9.09 -11.07
N ASN A 59 11.07 -8.47 -11.27
CA ASN A 59 12.28 -9.17 -11.67
C ASN A 59 12.90 -10.01 -10.54
N ALA A 60 12.73 -9.59 -9.29
CA ALA A 60 13.36 -10.28 -8.16
C ALA A 60 12.51 -11.41 -7.57
N ILE A 61 11.17 -11.28 -7.54
CA ILE A 61 10.32 -12.17 -6.72
C ILE A 61 9.11 -12.72 -7.48
N TYR A 62 8.39 -11.87 -8.22
CA TYR A 62 7.03 -12.18 -8.64
C TYR A 62 6.85 -12.49 -10.12
N LYS A 63 7.93 -12.43 -10.91
CA LYS A 63 7.92 -12.78 -12.34
C LYS A 63 7.18 -14.09 -12.60
N ASP A 64 6.30 -14.08 -13.59
CA ASP A 64 5.47 -15.22 -14.03
C ASP A 64 4.59 -15.86 -12.94
N LYS A 65 4.45 -15.23 -11.77
CA LYS A 65 3.60 -15.71 -10.66
C LYS A 65 2.46 -14.77 -10.36
N TYR A 66 2.73 -13.46 -10.35
CA TYR A 66 1.75 -12.43 -10.05
C TYR A 66 1.87 -11.26 -11.00
N GLU A 67 0.72 -10.70 -11.39
CA GLU A 67 0.67 -9.45 -12.13
C GLU A 67 0.89 -8.26 -11.19
N ILE A 68 1.71 -7.31 -11.62
CA ILE A 68 1.98 -6.05 -10.91
C ILE A 68 1.73 -4.89 -11.86
N ASN A 69 0.76 -4.05 -11.52
CA ASN A 69 0.32 -2.97 -12.39
C ASN A 69 -0.32 -1.83 -11.58
N THR A 70 -0.54 -0.69 -12.24
CA THR A 70 -1.44 0.36 -11.74
C THR A 70 -2.89 -0.16 -11.77
N ARG A 71 -3.76 0.39 -10.91
CA ARG A 71 -5.20 0.06 -10.94
C ARG A 71 -6.04 1.26 -10.56
N GLY A 72 -6.67 1.90 -11.54
CA GLY A 72 -7.44 3.12 -11.30
C GLY A 72 -6.54 4.23 -10.77
N ARG A 73 -6.81 4.68 -9.54
CA ARG A 73 -5.95 5.67 -8.84
C ARG A 73 -4.87 5.04 -7.96
N ILE A 74 -4.90 3.71 -7.77
CA ILE A 74 -3.92 3.02 -6.95
C ILE A 74 -2.61 2.93 -7.73
N ASP A 75 -1.53 3.40 -7.12
CA ASP A 75 -0.20 3.46 -7.73
C ASP A 75 0.28 2.11 -8.22
N LEU A 76 0.29 1.10 -7.34
CA LEU A 76 0.60 -0.27 -7.72
C LEU A 76 -0.29 -1.24 -6.95
N VAL A 77 -0.66 -2.32 -7.61
CA VAL A 77 -1.25 -3.50 -6.98
C VAL A 77 -0.45 -4.74 -7.36
N ILE A 78 -0.35 -5.68 -6.42
CA ILE A 78 0.08 -7.05 -6.72
C ILE A 78 -1.19 -7.91 -6.72
N HIS A 79 -1.52 -8.47 -7.86
CA HIS A 79 -2.68 -9.36 -8.01
C HIS A 79 -2.43 -10.72 -7.36
N ASN A 80 -3.48 -11.42 -6.95
CA ASN A 80 -3.40 -12.78 -6.39
C ASN A 80 -3.13 -13.87 -7.45
N GLY A 81 -3.04 -13.48 -8.72
CA GLY A 81 -2.67 -14.34 -9.85
C GLY A 81 -1.94 -13.57 -10.93
N ARG A 82 -1.80 -14.18 -12.11
CA ARG A 82 -0.95 -13.72 -13.22
C ARG A 82 -1.65 -12.72 -14.15
N SER A 83 -2.88 -12.32 -13.85
CA SER A 83 -3.67 -11.45 -14.71
C SER A 83 -4.29 -10.30 -13.92
N ILE A 84 -4.51 -9.16 -14.60
CA ILE A 84 -5.27 -8.03 -14.08
C ILE A 84 -6.72 -8.38 -13.68
N LYS A 85 -7.23 -9.53 -14.15
CA LYS A 85 -8.54 -10.08 -13.78
C LYS A 85 -8.57 -10.71 -12.40
N ASP A 86 -7.42 -11.15 -11.89
CA ASP A 86 -7.32 -11.71 -10.54
C ASP A 86 -7.50 -10.58 -9.51
N SER A 87 -8.02 -10.90 -8.32
CA SER A 87 -8.22 -9.88 -7.28
C SER A 87 -6.88 -9.29 -6.81
N PRO A 88 -6.81 -7.98 -6.53
CA PRO A 88 -5.66 -7.41 -5.83
C PRO A 88 -5.46 -8.11 -4.49
N GLY A 89 -4.20 -8.47 -4.21
CA GLY A 89 -3.76 -9.03 -2.93
C GLY A 89 -2.89 -8.06 -2.13
N VAL A 90 -2.22 -7.11 -2.79
CA VAL A 90 -1.46 -6.04 -2.13
C VAL A 90 -1.78 -4.70 -2.78
N LEU A 91 -2.03 -3.68 -1.97
CA LEU A 91 -2.18 -2.29 -2.40
C LEU A 91 -0.93 -1.51 -2.02
N LEU A 92 -0.39 -0.71 -2.94
CA LEU A 92 0.79 0.11 -2.69
C LEU A 92 0.49 1.57 -3.07
N GLU A 93 0.91 2.48 -2.20
CA GLU A 93 0.98 3.92 -2.43
C GLU A 93 2.44 4.35 -2.37
N VAL A 94 2.92 5.02 -3.41
CA VAL A 94 4.31 5.45 -3.55
C VAL A 94 4.35 6.96 -3.39
N LYS A 95 5.26 7.49 -2.56
CA LYS A 95 5.45 8.92 -2.39
C LYS A 95 6.86 9.36 -2.78
N ARG A 96 6.97 10.59 -3.28
CA ARG A 96 8.27 11.22 -3.49
C ARG A 96 8.98 11.46 -2.16
N GLN A 97 10.28 11.20 -2.12
CA GLN A 97 11.05 11.42 -0.88
C GLN A 97 11.18 12.90 -0.50
N SER A 98 11.16 13.79 -1.50
CA SER A 98 11.17 15.23 -1.28
C SER A 98 9.89 15.73 -0.59
N ASN A 99 8.76 15.02 -0.74
CA ASN A 99 7.48 15.38 -0.13
C ASN A 99 7.24 14.67 1.21
N LYS A 100 8.06 15.04 2.20
CA LYS A 100 7.99 14.45 3.55
C LYS A 100 6.64 14.65 4.23
N SER A 101 5.86 15.67 3.87
CA SER A 101 4.52 15.93 4.40
C SER A 101 3.49 14.87 4.05
N GLU A 102 3.62 14.24 2.88
CA GLU A 102 2.63 13.25 2.41
C GLU A 102 2.93 11.83 2.88
N MET A 103 4.19 11.54 3.20
CA MET A 103 4.66 10.23 3.64
C MET A 103 4.36 9.95 5.12
N ILE A 104 4.06 8.68 5.43
CA ILE A 104 3.86 8.19 6.80
C ILE A 104 5.19 8.25 7.56
N THR A 105 5.13 8.66 8.82
CA THR A 105 6.24 8.48 9.78
C THR A 105 5.70 7.95 11.10
N LEU A 106 6.55 7.40 11.95
CA LEU A 106 6.15 6.97 13.30
C LEU A 106 5.61 8.13 14.15
N ALA A 107 6.20 9.33 14.02
CA ALA A 107 5.77 10.52 14.76
C ALA A 107 4.51 11.16 14.17
N ARG A 108 4.33 11.05 12.84
CA ARG A 108 3.18 11.61 12.11
C ARG A 108 2.61 10.56 11.16
N PRO A 109 1.75 9.66 11.69
CA PRO A 109 1.08 8.67 10.86
C PRO A 109 -0.10 9.25 10.06
N ASN A 110 -0.66 10.36 10.53
CA ASN A 110 -1.69 11.11 9.81
C ASN A 110 -1.06 11.83 8.62
N SER A 111 -0.97 11.14 7.49
CA SER A 111 -0.38 11.62 6.25
C SER A 111 -1.27 11.27 5.07
N LYS A 112 -1.05 11.96 3.95
CA LYS A 112 -1.82 11.76 2.73
C LYS A 112 -1.74 10.31 2.23
N ALA A 113 -0.55 9.70 2.26
CA ALA A 113 -0.39 8.30 1.87
C ALA A 113 -1.30 7.36 2.68
N LEU A 114 -1.47 7.59 4.00
CA LEU A 114 -2.39 6.77 4.78
C LEU A 114 -3.86 7.04 4.40
N HIS A 115 -4.22 8.28 4.06
CA HIS A 115 -5.58 8.62 3.62
C HIS A 115 -5.94 7.95 2.29
N GLU A 116 -5.01 7.96 1.34
CA GLU A 116 -5.15 7.27 0.04
C GLU A 116 -5.30 5.76 0.26
N LEU A 117 -4.45 5.15 1.08
CA LEU A 117 -4.54 3.72 1.39
C LEU A 117 -5.85 3.33 2.10
N ILE A 118 -6.36 4.16 3.01
CA ILE A 118 -7.67 3.97 3.63
C ILE A 118 -8.77 4.00 2.58
N LEU A 119 -8.73 4.99 1.68
CA LEU A 119 -9.71 5.10 0.60
C LEU A 119 -9.67 3.86 -0.31
N TYR A 120 -8.50 3.48 -0.81
CA TYR A 120 -8.36 2.34 -1.71
C TYR A 120 -8.83 1.04 -1.07
N TYR A 121 -8.51 0.83 0.20
CA TYR A 121 -9.00 -0.33 0.92
C TYR A 121 -10.53 -0.35 1.01
N LEU A 122 -11.15 0.78 1.38
CA LEU A 122 -12.62 0.90 1.44
C LEU A 122 -13.27 0.72 0.06
N GLU A 123 -12.66 1.22 -1.02
CA GLU A 123 -13.13 1.00 -2.39
C GLU A 123 -13.09 -0.48 -2.79
N GLU A 124 -11.98 -1.17 -2.53
CA GLU A 124 -11.86 -2.60 -2.77
C GLU A 124 -12.90 -3.41 -1.99
N ARG A 125 -13.12 -3.06 -0.72
CA ARG A 125 -14.14 -3.71 0.13
C ARG A 125 -15.57 -3.46 -0.33
N TYR A 126 -15.94 -2.20 -0.56
CA TYR A 126 -17.35 -1.82 -0.80
C TYR A 126 -17.77 -1.84 -2.26
N LYS A 127 -16.92 -1.42 -3.19
CA LYS A 127 -17.25 -1.36 -4.62
C LYS A 127 -16.93 -2.68 -5.33
N ASN A 128 -15.79 -3.28 -5.00
CA ASN A 128 -15.29 -4.47 -5.68
C ASN A 128 -15.56 -5.78 -4.92
N ASN A 129 -16.11 -5.70 -3.70
CA ASN A 129 -16.34 -6.83 -2.80
C ASN A 129 -15.08 -7.73 -2.61
N ASN A 130 -13.90 -7.13 -2.70
CA ASN A 130 -12.63 -7.84 -2.61
C ASN A 130 -12.32 -8.15 -1.13
N ARG A 131 -12.12 -9.44 -0.82
CA ARG A 131 -11.75 -9.91 0.52
C ARG A 131 -10.36 -10.53 0.59
N ASP A 132 -9.62 -10.46 -0.49
CA ASP A 132 -8.36 -11.17 -0.68
C ASP A 132 -7.12 -10.26 -0.51
N ILE A 133 -7.32 -9.02 -0.08
CA ILE A 133 -6.24 -8.11 0.29
C ILE A 133 -5.51 -8.68 1.50
N LYS A 134 -4.20 -8.86 1.37
CA LYS A 134 -3.29 -9.40 2.40
C LYS A 134 -2.49 -8.29 3.05
N HIS A 135 -1.98 -7.36 2.23
CA HIS A 135 -1.14 -6.27 2.69
C HIS A 135 -1.48 -4.94 2.04
N ILE A 136 -1.24 -3.86 2.78
CA ILE A 136 -1.37 -2.48 2.33
C ILE A 136 -0.03 -1.80 2.63
N ILE A 137 0.56 -1.11 1.66
CA ILE A 137 1.93 -0.60 1.74
C ILE A 137 1.98 0.88 1.40
N ALA A 138 2.65 1.68 2.24
CA ALA A 138 3.15 3.00 1.87
C ALA A 138 4.67 2.94 1.74
N THR A 139 5.22 3.52 0.67
CA THR A 139 6.68 3.59 0.51
C THR A 139 7.13 4.87 -0.18
N ASN A 140 8.35 5.31 0.12
CA ASN A 140 9.07 6.33 -0.64
C ASN A 140 10.35 5.75 -1.27
N ILE A 141 10.36 4.44 -1.54
CA ILE A 141 11.51 3.59 -1.90
C ILE A 141 12.46 3.31 -0.72
N ASP A 142 12.79 4.33 0.06
CA ASP A 142 13.78 4.21 1.15
C ASP A 142 13.14 3.59 2.42
N GLU A 143 11.90 3.97 2.70
CA GLU A 143 11.11 3.54 3.84
C GLU A 143 9.88 2.76 3.37
N TRP A 144 9.58 1.66 4.07
CA TRP A 144 8.48 0.77 3.75
C TRP A 144 7.61 0.54 4.98
N TYR A 145 6.35 0.96 4.92
CA TYR A 145 5.35 0.72 5.95
C TYR A 145 4.38 -0.33 5.42
N ILE A 146 4.45 -1.54 5.96
CA ILE A 146 3.64 -2.69 5.53
C ILE A 146 2.60 -2.97 6.61
N PHE A 147 1.33 -2.84 6.25
CA PHE A 147 0.20 -3.12 7.12
C PHE A 147 -0.43 -4.46 6.77
N ASP A 148 -0.74 -5.25 7.79
CA ASP A 148 -1.57 -6.45 7.66
C ASP A 148 -3.03 -6.05 7.38
N ALA A 149 -3.65 -6.62 6.36
CA ALA A 149 -5.02 -6.31 5.97
C ALA A 149 -6.04 -6.63 7.08
N THR A 150 -5.74 -7.55 7.99
CA THR A 150 -6.60 -7.82 9.16
C THR A 150 -6.69 -6.62 10.10
N GLN A 151 -5.63 -5.80 10.19
CA GLN A 151 -5.67 -4.55 10.96
C GLN A 151 -6.53 -3.51 10.25
N PHE A 152 -6.44 -3.41 8.92
CA PHE A 152 -7.31 -2.53 8.13
C PHE A 152 -8.78 -2.97 8.22
N GLU A 153 -9.07 -4.26 8.17
CA GLU A 153 -10.43 -4.79 8.33
C GLU A 153 -11.02 -4.34 9.67
N LYS A 154 -10.31 -4.62 10.76
CA LYS A 154 -10.77 -4.33 12.13
C LYS A 154 -10.86 -2.83 12.44
N LEU A 155 -9.83 -2.07 12.07
CA LEU A 155 -9.72 -0.66 12.47
C LEU A 155 -10.46 0.27 11.53
N ILE A 156 -10.56 -0.06 10.24
CA ILE A 156 -11.12 0.80 9.20
C ILE A 156 -12.49 0.28 8.76
N PHE A 157 -12.56 -0.92 8.19
CA PHE A 157 -13.81 -1.40 7.57
C PHE A 157 -14.90 -1.72 8.61
N GLU A 158 -14.56 -2.39 9.71
CA GLU A 158 -15.51 -2.70 10.79
C GLU A 158 -15.86 -1.47 11.65
N ASN A 159 -15.09 -0.39 11.55
CA ASN A 159 -15.38 0.84 12.27
C ASN A 159 -16.60 1.54 11.66
N LYS A 160 -17.71 1.52 12.42
CA LYS A 160 -19.01 2.05 11.99
C LYS A 160 -18.97 3.53 11.60
N GLU A 161 -18.14 4.34 12.25
CA GLU A 161 -18.08 5.78 11.97
C GLU A 161 -17.49 6.05 10.59
N ILE A 162 -16.28 5.56 10.31
CA ILE A 162 -15.61 5.81 9.03
C ILE A 162 -16.34 5.08 7.89
N SER A 163 -16.82 3.86 8.13
CA SER A 163 -17.58 3.10 7.13
C SER A 163 -18.89 3.79 6.74
N LYS A 164 -19.58 4.42 7.70
CA LYS A 164 -20.78 5.22 7.38
C LYS A 164 -20.40 6.46 6.57
N LYS A 165 -19.41 7.24 7.02
CA LYS A 165 -18.93 8.44 6.33
C LYS A 165 -18.51 8.15 4.88
N TYR A 166 -17.75 7.07 4.66
CA TYR A 166 -17.38 6.62 3.33
C TYR A 166 -18.59 6.31 2.45
N LYS A 167 -19.57 5.54 2.95
CA LYS A 167 -20.78 5.21 2.18
C LYS A 167 -21.55 6.47 1.80
N ASP A 168 -21.80 7.36 2.75
CA ASP A 168 -22.56 8.59 2.53
C ASP A 168 -21.86 9.50 1.50
N TRP A 169 -20.53 9.63 1.59
CA TRP A 169 -19.71 10.33 0.59
C TRP A 169 -19.75 9.66 -0.78
N SER A 170 -19.52 8.35 -0.84
CA SER A 170 -19.50 7.59 -2.10
C SER A 170 -20.86 7.57 -2.82
N ALA A 171 -21.96 7.70 -2.07
CA ALA A 171 -23.32 7.83 -2.59
C ALA A 171 -23.70 9.27 -2.98
N GLY A 172 -22.81 10.25 -2.74
CA GLY A 172 -23.03 11.65 -3.11
C GLY A 172 -23.98 12.41 -2.20
N LEU A 173 -24.27 11.90 -0.99
CA LEU A 173 -25.25 12.51 -0.07
C LEU A 173 -24.82 13.89 0.43
N TRP A 174 -23.53 14.22 0.32
CA TRP A 174 -22.96 15.51 0.71
C TRP A 174 -22.87 16.50 -0.45
N GLY A 175 -23.35 16.15 -1.65
CA GLY A 175 -23.25 16.98 -2.85
C GLY A 175 -21.82 17.15 -3.37
N VAL A 176 -20.86 16.39 -2.82
CA VAL A 176 -19.42 16.47 -3.09
C VAL A 176 -18.83 15.05 -3.12
N GLN A 177 -18.04 14.73 -4.15
CA GLN A 177 -17.45 13.39 -4.34
C GLN A 177 -15.96 13.46 -4.72
N GLN A 178 -15.31 14.63 -4.59
CA GLN A 178 -13.86 14.72 -4.81
C GLN A 178 -13.11 13.98 -3.69
N THR A 179 -12.02 13.32 -4.06
CA THR A 179 -11.15 12.57 -3.15
C THR A 179 -10.55 13.46 -2.07
N ASP A 180 -10.21 14.72 -2.41
CA ASP A 180 -9.64 15.68 -1.46
C ASP A 180 -10.58 15.95 -0.28
N TRP A 181 -11.89 15.97 -0.53
CA TRP A 181 -12.90 16.11 0.52
C TRP A 181 -12.92 14.87 1.43
N PHE A 182 -12.83 13.66 0.86
CA PHE A 182 -12.73 12.44 1.66
C PHE A 182 -11.49 12.48 2.56
N TYR A 183 -10.36 12.96 2.03
CA TYR A 183 -9.13 13.09 2.80
C TYR A 183 -9.29 14.09 3.95
N SER A 184 -9.83 15.28 3.69
CA SER A 184 -9.95 16.35 4.70
C SER A 184 -11.02 16.08 5.75
N GLU A 185 -12.18 15.55 5.36
CA GLU A 185 -13.36 15.44 6.23
C GLU A 185 -13.57 14.05 6.83
N VAL A 186 -12.96 13.01 6.25
CA VAL A 186 -13.17 11.62 6.68
C VAL A 186 -11.87 10.99 7.18
N ALA A 187 -10.87 10.86 6.32
CA ALA A 187 -9.66 10.12 6.66
C ALA A 187 -8.79 10.85 7.69
N LYS A 188 -8.52 12.14 7.48
CA LYS A 188 -7.69 12.94 8.39
C LYS A 188 -8.27 13.01 9.82
N PRO A 189 -9.56 13.36 10.04
CA PRO A 189 -10.12 13.44 11.38
C PRO A 189 -10.22 12.06 12.05
N PHE A 190 -10.34 10.99 11.26
CA PHE A 190 -10.36 9.63 11.78
C PHE A 190 -8.99 9.23 12.36
N VAL A 191 -7.89 9.54 11.65
CA VAL A 191 -6.53 9.19 12.10
C VAL A 191 -6.05 10.09 13.24
N GLU A 192 -6.55 11.32 13.34
CA GLU A 192 -6.24 12.29 14.41
C GLU A 192 -6.73 11.86 15.81
N LYS A 193 -7.79 11.06 15.89
CA LYS A 193 -8.35 10.51 17.15
C LYS A 193 -7.45 9.45 17.77
#